data_AF-A0AA42EA69-F1
#
_entry.id   AF-A0AA42EA69-F1
#
_cell.length_a   1.000
_cell.length_b   1.000
_cell.length_c   1.000
_cell.angle_alpha   90.00
_cell.angle_beta   90.00
_cell.angle_gamma   90.00
#
_symmetry.space_group_name_H-M   'P 1'
#
loop_
_entity.id
_entity.type
_entity.pdbx_description
1 polymer ?
#
loop_
_entity_poly.entity_id
_entity_poly.type
_entity_poly.pdbx_seq_one_letter_code
_entity_poly.pdbx_strand_id
1 'polypeptide(L)' 'MVVVLLSVGGLLAVVGLGCVAYGIPYNEFGIGNTLIETGTTAVSAGLLLIALSFVLRELIAIR' A
#
# COMPACT_ATOMS: atom_id res chain seq x y z
N MET A 1 -5.77 8.61 15.09
CA MET A 1 -5.01 8.85 13.84
C MET A 1 -3.91 7.83 13.59
N VAL A 2 -2.94 7.61 14.50
CA VAL A 2 -1.84 6.64 14.31
C VAL A 2 -2.34 5.25 13.88
N VAL A 3 -3.31 4.69 14.62
CA VAL A 3 -3.89 3.36 14.32
C VAL A 3 -4.55 3.33 12.94
N VAL A 4 -5.21 4.41 12.53
CA VAL A 4 -5.88 4.51 11.22
C VAL A 4 -4.86 4.52 10.09
N LEU A 5 -3.79 5.31 10.20
CA LEU A 5 -2.72 5.31 9.19
C LEU A 5 -2.07 3.93 9.05
N LEU A 6 -1.79 3.27 10.18
CA LEU A 6 -1.18 1.94 10.18
C LEU A 6 -2.13 0.89 9.56
N SER A 7 -3.41 0.89 9.95
CA SER A 7 -4.38 -0.08 9.45
C SER A 7 -4.66 0.12 7.97
N VAL A 8 -4.90 1.35 7.53
CA VAL A 8 -5.17 1.67 6.12
C VAL A 8 -3.93 1.40 5.27
N GLY A 9 -2.75 1.81 5.75
CA GLY A 9 -1.49 1.55 5.05
C GLY A 9 -1.19 0.06 4.89
N GLY A 10 -1.40 -0.73 5.95
CA GLY A 10 -1.29 -2.19 5.90
C GLY A 10 -2.26 -2.82 4.91
N LEU A 11 -3.53 -2.38 4.92
CA LEU A 11 -4.56 -2.89 4.01
C LEU A 11 -4.21 -2.59 2.54
N LEU A 12 -3.79 -1.35 2.24
CA LEU A 12 -3.35 -0.96 0.89
C LEU A 12 -2.14 -1.77 0.43
N ALA A 13 -1.17 -2.01 1.31
CA ALA A 13 0.02 -2.80 0.99
C ALA A 13 -0.34 -4.25 0.65
N VAL A 14 -1.19 -4.89 1.45
CA VAL A 14 -1.62 -6.28 1.23
C VAL A 14 -2.47 -6.40 -0.05
N VAL A 15 -3.45 -5.52 -0.23
CA VAL A 15 -4.31 -5.52 -1.43
C VAL A 15 -3.49 -5.23 -2.68
N GLY A 16 -2.57 -4.25 -2.62
CA GLY A 16 -1.69 -3.90 -3.73
C GLY A 16 -0.79 -5.06 -4.14
N LEU A 17 -0.20 -5.78 -3.18
CA LEU A 17 0.57 -7.00 -3.44
C LEU A 17 -0.29 -8.09 -4.09
N GLY A 18 -1.54 -8.22 -3.66
CA GLY A 18 -2.54 -9.10 -4.29
C GLY A 18 -2.80 -8.73 -5.75
N CYS A 19 -2.97 -7.44 -6.07
CA CYS A 19 -3.15 -6.98 -7.44
C CYS A 19 -1.93 -7.26 -8.32
N VAL A 20 -0.72 -7.03 -7.81
CA VAL A 20 0.52 -7.35 -8.55
C VAL A 20 0.60 -8.85 -8.81
N ALA A 21 0.42 -9.67 -7.77
CA ALA A 21 0.47 -11.13 -7.89
C ALA A 21 -0.59 -11.67 -8.87
N TYR A 22 -1.81 -11.12 -8.84
CA TYR A 22 -2.88 -11.49 -9.74
C TYR A 22 -2.69 -10.95 -11.16
N GLY A 23 -1.95 -9.85 -11.35
CA GLY A 23 -1.63 -9.33 -12.68
C GLY A 23 -0.63 -10.21 -13.44
N ILE A 24 0.29 -10.90 -12.74
CA ILE A 24 1.30 -11.80 -13.35
C ILE A 24 0.70 -12.89 -14.26
N PRO A 25 -0.33 -13.66 -13.85
CA PRO A 25 -0.93 -14.67 -14.73
C PRO A 25 -1.70 -14.08 -15.92
N TYR A 26 -2.09 -12.80 -15.87
CA TYR A 26 -2.75 -12.12 -16.99
C TYR A 26 -1.71 -11.55 -17.95
N ASN A 27 -1.34 -12.36 -18.94
CA ASN A 27 -0.37 -11.98 -19.98
C ASN A 27 -0.99 -11.16 -21.14
N GLU A 28 -2.18 -10.60 -20.91
CA GLU A 28 -2.92 -9.80 -21.88
C GLU A 28 -2.52 -8.32 -21.77
N PHE A 29 -2.36 -7.67 -22.92
CA PHE A 29 -2.09 -6.23 -22.98
C PHE A 29 -3.33 -5.48 -22.47
N GLY A 30 -3.15 -4.62 -21.45
CA GLY A 30 -4.24 -3.92 -20.77
C GLY A 30 -4.42 -4.39 -19.34
N ILE A 31 -5.26 -5.41 -19.11
CA ILE A 31 -5.71 -5.77 -17.75
C ILE A 31 -4.54 -6.18 -16.84
N GLY A 32 -3.63 -7.04 -17.31
CA GLY A 32 -2.48 -7.48 -16.52
C GLY A 32 -1.56 -6.32 -16.14
N ASN A 33 -1.20 -5.48 -17.12
CA ASN A 33 -0.35 -4.31 -16.88
C ASN A 33 -1.03 -3.30 -15.93
N THR A 34 -2.31 -3.01 -16.14
CA THR A 34 -3.08 -2.13 -15.26
C THR A 34 -3.14 -2.67 -13.83
N LEU A 35 -3.32 -3.98 -13.64
CA LEU A 35 -3.32 -4.57 -12.30
C LEU A 35 -1.96 -4.44 -11.60
N ILE A 36 -0.86 -4.62 -12.35
CA ILE A 36 0.49 -4.48 -11.82
C ILE A 36 0.78 -3.01 -11.47
N GLU A 37 0.45 -2.06 -12.35
CA GLU A 37 0.66 -0.63 -12.11
C GLU A 37 -0.21 -0.09 -10.96
N THR A 38 -1.50 -0.41 -10.94
CA THR A 38 -2.39 -0.02 -9.84
C THR A 38 -2.03 -0.74 -8.53
N GLY A 39 -1.57 -1.98 -8.60
CA GLY A 39 -1.07 -2.73 -7.45
C GLY A 39 0.19 -2.11 -6.85
N THR A 40 1.20 -1.82 -7.67
CA THR A 40 2.47 -1.20 -7.23
C THR A 40 2.26 0.20 -6.65
N THR A 41 1.37 1.01 -7.23
CA THR A 41 1.00 2.31 -6.65
C THR A 41 0.29 2.17 -5.31
N ALA A 42 -0.64 1.22 -5.17
CA ALA A 42 -1.30 0.92 -3.89
C ALA A 42 -0.30 0.45 -2.81
N VAL A 43 0.65 -0.43 -3.16
CA VAL A 43 1.73 -0.85 -2.25
C VAL A 43 2.55 0.34 -1.78
N SER A 44 2.98 1.19 -2.73
CA SER A 44 3.82 2.36 -2.42
C SER A 44 3.09 3.33 -1.49
N ALA A 45 1.83 3.65 -1.77
CA ALA A 45 1.00 4.49 -0.91
C ALA A 45 0.77 3.86 0.48
N GLY A 46 0.53 2.54 0.53
CA GLY A 46 0.36 1.80 1.78
C GLY A 46 1.60 1.87 2.68
N LEU A 47 2.79 1.64 2.11
CA LEU A 47 4.06 1.73 2.83
C LEU A 47 4.33 3.16 3.34
N LEU A 48 3.99 4.18 2.55
CA LEU A 48 4.08 5.59 2.99
C LEU A 48 3.18 5.88 4.19
N LEU A 49 1.93 5.39 4.18
CA LEU A 49 1.02 5.55 5.32
C LEU A 49 1.52 4.84 6.57
N ILE A 50 2.10 3.64 6.42
CA ILE A 50 2.75 2.92 7.52
C ILE A 50 3.90 3.75 8.09
N ALA A 51 4.80 4.26 7.25
CA ALA A 51 5.91 5.10 7.70
C ALA A 51 5.43 6.35 8.43
N LEU A 52 4.43 7.06 7.89
CA LEU A 52 3.83 8.23 8.53
C LEU A 52 3.16 7.90 9.87
N SER A 53 2.60 6.69 10.02
CA SER A 53 2.04 6.25 11.31
C SER A 53 3.11 6.20 12.41
N PHE A 54 4.33 5.74 12.09
CA PHE A 54 5.44 5.71 13.02
C PHE A 54 5.96 7.12 13.34
N VAL A 55 6.15 7.96 12.32
CA VAL A 55 6.57 9.35 12.49
C VAL A 55 5.59 10.12 13.38
N LEU A 56 4.28 9.97 13.14
CA LEU A 56 3.25 10.61 13.95
C LEU A 56 3.27 10.11 15.40
N ARG A 57 3.51 8.81 15.60
CA ARG A 57 3.59 8.22 16.95
C ARG A 57 4.76 8.80 17.74
N GLU A 58 5.92 8.94 17.11
CA GLU A 58 7.10 9.55 17.74
C GLU A 58 6.88 11.05 18.03
N LEU A 59 6.28 11.79 17.09
CA LEU A 59 5.98 13.20 17.29
C LEU A 59 5.00 13.44 18.46
N ILE A 60 4.02 12.55 18.64
CA ILE A 60 3.11 12.59 19.78
C ILE A 60 3.84 12.25 21.08
N ALA A 61 4.81 11.33 21.06
CA ALA A 61 5.54 10.93 22.26
C ALA A 61 6.51 12.00 22.78
N ILE A 62 6.99 12.88 21.90
CA ILE A 62 7.93 13.97 22.24
C ILE A 62 7.18 15.26 22.65
N ARG A 63 5.87 15.34 22.37
CA ARG A 63 5.02 16.47 22.74
C ARG A 63 4.40 16.29 24.13
#